data_AF-A0A3N7H9W1-F1
#
_entry.id   AF-A0A3N7H9W1-F1
#
_cell.length_a   1.000
_cell.length_b   1.000
_cell.length_c   1.000
_cell.angle_alpha   90.00
_cell.angle_beta   90.00
_cell.angle_gamma   90.00
#
_symmetry.space_group_name_H-M   'P 1'
#
loop_
_entity.id
_entity.type
_entity.pdbx_description
1 polymer ?
#
loop_
_entity_poly.entity_id
_entity_poly.type
_entity_poly.pdbx_seq_one_letter_code
_entity_poly.pdbx_strand_id
1 'polypeptide(L)'
;MALQCGIVGLPNVGKSTLFNCLSNAKAQAANFPFCTIEPNVGVITVPDERLNKLAELVKPQRIVPNTIEIVDIAGLVKGASKGEGLGNQFLGNIRNTDAIIHVLRCFDDGNVVHVDGSVDPVRDKEIIDTELQLKDLDTVTKRIQRVEK
;
A
#
# COMPACT_ATOMS: atom_id res chain seq x y z
N MET A 1 4.23 17.17 -1.79
CA MET A 1 3.46 15.95 -2.08
C MET A 1 3.05 15.36 -0.75
N ALA A 2 1.82 14.85 -0.64
CA ALA A 2 1.45 14.05 0.52
C ALA A 2 2.27 12.75 0.48
N LEU A 3 2.63 12.22 1.65
CA LEU A 3 3.26 10.91 1.73
C LEU A 3 2.31 9.86 1.16
N GLN A 4 2.78 9.03 0.23
CA GLN A 4 1.97 7.98 -0.39
C GLN A 4 2.39 6.60 0.14
N CYS A 5 1.46 5.92 0.81
CA CYS A 5 1.69 4.59 1.38
C CYS A 5 0.94 3.52 0.58
N GLY A 6 1.65 2.54 0.03
CA GLY A 6 1.08 1.41 -0.67
C GLY A 6 0.72 0.26 0.26
N ILE A 7 -0.53 -0.20 0.26
CA ILE A 7 -0.92 -1.42 0.97
C ILE A 7 -0.59 -2.63 0.10
N VAL A 8 0.21 -3.55 0.64
CA VAL A 8 0.60 -4.82 0.00
C VAL A 8 0.23 -6.00 0.89
N GLY A 9 0.10 -7.16 0.27
CA GLY A 9 -0.19 -8.41 0.95
C GLY A 9 -0.61 -9.48 -0.04
N LEU A 10 -0.61 -10.74 0.39
CA LEU A 10 -1.14 -11.84 -0.41
C LEU A 10 -2.66 -11.69 -0.60
N PRO A 11 -3.28 -12.42 -1.55
CA PRO A 11 -4.73 -12.47 -1.63
C PRO A 11 -5.38 -12.91 -0.31
N ASN A 12 -6.57 -12.39 -0.02
CA ASN A 12 -7.40 -12.79 1.13
C ASN A 12 -6.81 -12.49 2.54
N VAL A 13 -5.81 -11.62 2.65
CA VAL A 13 -5.25 -11.19 3.95
C VAL A 13 -6.04 -10.08 4.66
N GLY A 14 -7.13 -9.58 4.05
CA GLY A 14 -7.92 -8.46 4.58
C GLY A 14 -7.50 -7.07 4.09
N LYS A 15 -6.64 -6.99 3.07
CA LYS A 15 -6.13 -5.75 2.47
C LYS A 15 -7.24 -4.75 2.10
N SER A 16 -8.22 -5.18 1.31
CA SER A 16 -9.30 -4.29 0.87
C SER A 16 -10.25 -3.91 2.01
N THR A 17 -10.42 -4.77 3.01
CA THR A 17 -11.15 -4.43 4.25
C THR A 17 -10.45 -3.31 5.00
N LEU A 18 -9.13 -3.42 5.21
CA LEU A 18 -8.32 -2.39 5.85
C LEU A 18 -8.39 -1.08 5.07
N PHE A 19 -8.23 -1.13 3.74
CA PHE A 19 -8.34 0.05 2.87
C PHE A 19 -9.70 0.72 3.01
N ASN A 20 -10.79 -0.05 2.95
CA ASN A 20 -12.16 0.48 3.08
C ASN A 20 -12.41 1.09 4.47
N CYS A 21 -11.86 0.50 5.53
CA CYS A 21 -11.94 1.08 6.88
C CYS A 21 -11.20 2.42 6.96
N LEU A 22 -10.01 2.51 6.37
CA LEU A 22 -9.20 3.73 6.35
C LEU A 22 -9.82 4.82 5.46
N SER A 23 -10.35 4.46 4.30
CA SER A 23 -10.97 5.41 3.36
C SER A 23 -12.33 5.94 3.85
N ASN A 24 -13.18 5.07 4.43
CA ASN A 24 -14.46 5.49 5.01
C ASN A 24 -14.30 6.33 6.28
N ALA A 25 -13.19 6.20 7.02
CA ALA A 25 -12.97 6.98 8.23
C ALA A 25 -12.98 8.49 7.99
N LYS A 26 -12.72 8.97 6.77
CA LYS A 26 -12.69 10.41 6.40
C LYS A 26 -13.08 10.70 4.95
N ALA A 27 -14.09 10.03 4.41
CA ALA A 27 -14.73 10.44 3.14
C ALA A 27 -15.53 11.77 3.31
N GLN A 28 -14.93 12.81 3.87
CA GLN A 28 -15.27 14.19 3.57
C GLN A 28 -14.34 14.62 2.43
N ALA A 29 -14.72 14.18 1.23
CA ALA A 29 -14.00 14.44 -0.01
C ALA A 29 -13.92 15.95 -0.28
N ALA A 30 -12.71 16.49 -0.35
CA ALA A 30 -12.44 17.56 -1.28
C ALA A 30 -12.35 16.91 -2.67
N ASN A 31 -13.26 17.31 -3.57
CA ASN A 31 -13.28 16.82 -4.95
C ASN A 31 -11.99 17.20 -5.67
N PHE A 32 -11.07 16.26 -5.87
CA PHE A 32 -9.98 16.42 -6.82
C PHE A 32 -10.41 15.80 -8.15
N PRO A 33 -10.63 16.61 -9.20
CA PRO A 33 -10.91 16.10 -10.53
C PRO A 33 -9.61 15.55 -11.13
N PHE A 34 -9.73 14.57 -12.03
CA PHE A 34 -8.67 13.86 -12.77
C PHE A 34 -8.11 12.60 -12.07
N CYS A 35 -8.81 11.47 -12.19
CA CYS A 35 -8.18 10.15 -12.07
C CYS A 35 -8.61 9.29 -13.26
N THR A 36 -7.62 8.85 -14.04
CA THR A 36 -7.79 8.04 -15.26
C THR A 36 -7.32 6.62 -14.92
N ILE A 37 -8.24 5.67 -14.75
CA ILE A 37 -7.97 4.22 -14.51
C ILE A 37 -6.80 3.99 -13.52
N GLU A 38 -6.89 4.63 -12.35
CA GLU A 38 -5.83 4.67 -11.33
C GLU A 38 -6.09 3.66 -10.20
N PRO A 39 -5.04 3.18 -9.49
CA PRO A 39 -5.21 2.38 -8.28
C PRO A 39 -6.12 3.08 -7.28
N ASN A 40 -6.84 2.34 -6.43
CA ASN A 40 -7.72 2.97 -5.46
C ASN A 40 -6.89 3.79 -4.47
N VAL A 41 -6.97 5.12 -4.54
CA VAL A 41 -6.30 6.05 -3.63
C VAL A 41 -7.31 6.56 -2.61
N GLY A 42 -6.98 6.44 -1.32
CA GLY A 42 -7.74 7.01 -0.21
C GLY A 42 -6.91 8.05 0.53
N VAL A 43 -7.49 9.22 0.81
CA VAL A 43 -6.82 10.25 1.62
C VAL A 43 -7.27 10.13 3.07
N ILE A 44 -6.31 9.96 3.98
CA ILE A 44 -6.57 9.91 5.42
C ILE A 44 -5.94 11.11 6.12
N THR A 45 -6.59 11.64 7.15
CA THR A 45 -5.97 12.70 7.98
C THR A 45 -5.29 12.10 9.19
N VAL A 46 -4.10 12.63 9.49
CA VAL A 46 -3.24 12.16 10.58
C VAL A 46 -3.84 12.59 11.92
N PRO A 47 -4.16 11.65 12.83
CA PRO A 47 -4.62 12.01 14.17
C PRO A 47 -3.46 12.66 14.95
N ASP A 48 -3.68 13.89 15.43
CA ASP A 48 -2.68 14.63 16.22
C ASP A 48 -3.37 15.36 17.39
N GLU A 49 -3.15 14.87 18.61
CA GLU A 49 -3.71 15.48 19.83
C GLU A 49 -3.19 16.90 20.07
N ARG A 50 -2.00 17.24 19.57
CA ARG A 50 -1.42 18.58 19.73
C ARG A 50 -2.22 19.60 18.93
N LEU A 51 -2.70 19.22 17.75
CA LEU A 51 -3.55 20.06 16.92
C LEU A 51 -4.87 20.37 17.63
N ASN A 52 -5.45 19.38 18.32
CA ASN A 52 -6.66 19.55 19.11
C ASN A 52 -6.43 20.51 20.29
N LYS A 53 -5.33 20.33 21.04
CA LYS A 53 -4.95 21.24 22.14
C LYS A 53 -4.76 22.68 21.67
N LEU A 54 -4.12 22.88 20.52
CA LEU A 54 -3.97 24.23 19.94
C LEU A 54 -5.34 24.81 19.54
N ALA A 55 -6.23 24.01 18.97
CA ALA A 55 -7.57 24.47 18.61
C ALA A 55 -8.39 24.92 19.83
N GLU A 56 -8.25 24.24 20.98
CA GLU A 56 -8.88 24.65 22.24
C GLU A 56 -8.36 26.00 22.75
N LEU A 57 -7.05 26.25 22.62
CA LEU A 57 -6.40 27.48 23.08
C LEU A 57 -6.72 28.69 22.20
N VAL A 58 -6.65 28.53 20.88
CA VAL A 58 -6.67 29.65 19.93
C VAL A 58 -8.03 29.80 19.22
N LYS A 59 -8.91 28.79 19.32
CA LYS A 59 -10.27 28.77 18.75
C LYS A 59 -10.33 29.24 17.28
N PRO A 60 -9.59 28.58 16.37
CA PRO A 60 -9.54 28.98 14.97
C PRO A 60 -10.89 28.72 14.28
N GLN A 61 -11.14 29.45 13.19
CA GLN A 61 -12.33 29.21 12.35
C GLN A 61 -12.34 27.82 11.70
N ARG A 62 -11.16 27.23 11.49
CA ARG A 62 -11.00 25.91 10.88
C ARG A 62 -9.74 25.22 11.40
N ILE A 63 -9.83 23.91 11.61
CA ILE A 63 -8.69 23.01 11.86
C ILE A 63 -8.36 22.30 10.55
N VAL A 64 -7.09 22.31 10.16
CA VAL A 64 -6.61 21.61 8.95
C VAL A 64 -5.56 20.60 9.37
N PRO A 65 -5.90 19.30 9.46
CA PRO A 65 -4.95 18.26 9.80
C PRO A 65 -4.04 17.93 8.61
N ASN A 66 -2.87 17.35 8.90
CA ASN A 66 -2.03 16.77 7.86
C ASN A 66 -2.73 15.56 7.20
N THR A 67 -2.39 15.28 5.95
CA THR A 67 -2.96 14.17 5.17
C THR A 67 -1.88 13.20 4.69
N ILE A 68 -2.27 11.93 4.56
CA ILE A 68 -1.47 10.86 3.94
C ILE A 68 -2.36 10.21 2.88
N GLU A 69 -1.76 9.84 1.75
CA GLU A 69 -2.43 9.07 0.70
C GLU A 69 -2.15 7.59 0.91
N ILE A 70 -3.19 6.77 0.89
CA ILE A 70 -3.13 5.33 0.98
C ILE A 70 -3.53 4.76 -0.37
N VAL A 71 -2.69 3.90 -0.94
CA VAL A 71 -2.93 3.28 -2.24
C VAL A 71 -3.21 1.80 -2.02
N ASP A 72 -4.37 1.32 -2.46
CA ASP A 72 -4.62 -0.11 -2.51
C ASP A 72 -3.90 -0.70 -3.72
N ILE A 73 -2.81 -1.42 -3.47
CA ILE A 73 -2.11 -2.16 -4.51
C ILE A 73 -2.74 -3.55 -4.58
N ALA A 74 -2.93 -4.11 -5.78
CA ALA A 74 -3.56 -5.44 -5.97
C ALA A 74 -2.89 -6.58 -5.16
N GLY A 75 -3.46 -7.78 -5.09
CA GLY A 75 -2.80 -8.87 -4.36
C GLY A 75 -1.49 -9.29 -5.05
N LEU A 76 -0.35 -9.29 -4.34
CA LEU A 76 0.88 -9.89 -4.86
C LEU A 76 0.73 -11.41 -4.78
N VAL A 77 0.97 -12.10 -5.89
CA VAL A 77 1.09 -13.56 -5.92
C VAL A 77 2.52 -13.96 -6.20
N LYS A 78 2.91 -15.13 -5.70
CA LYS A 78 4.22 -15.74 -5.95
C LYS A 78 4.51 -15.79 -7.45
N GLY A 79 5.71 -15.37 -7.86
CA GLY A 79 6.13 -15.34 -9.27
C GLY A 79 5.87 -14.02 -10.01
N ALA A 80 5.42 -12.96 -9.32
CA ALA A 80 5.21 -11.64 -9.93
C ALA A 80 6.47 -11.06 -10.61
N SER A 81 7.66 -11.35 -10.07
CA SER A 81 8.95 -10.94 -10.66
C SER A 81 9.28 -11.64 -11.98
N LYS A 82 8.69 -12.81 -12.25
CA LYS A 82 8.97 -13.61 -13.46
C LYS A 82 8.27 -13.12 -14.73
N GLY A 83 7.43 -12.09 -14.62
CA GLY A 83 6.97 -11.33 -15.80
C GLY A 83 5.72 -11.84 -16.49
N GLU A 84 4.90 -12.67 -15.85
CA GLU A 84 3.51 -12.90 -16.30
C GLU A 84 2.70 -11.61 -16.08
N GLY A 85 2.74 -10.69 -17.05
CA GLY A 85 1.85 -9.53 -17.28
C GLY A 85 1.47 -8.66 -16.07
N LEU A 86 0.67 -9.20 -15.15
CA LEU A 86 0.13 -8.52 -13.97
C LEU A 86 1.20 -8.21 -12.91
N GLY A 87 2.22 -9.07 -12.74
CA GLY A 87 3.23 -8.89 -11.69
C GLY A 87 4.13 -7.66 -11.87
N ASN A 88 4.48 -7.33 -13.11
CA ASN A 88 5.31 -6.15 -13.41
C ASN A 88 4.55 -4.83 -13.26
N GLN A 89 3.26 -4.78 -13.63
CA GLN A 89 2.43 -3.59 -13.41
C GLN A 89 2.24 -3.35 -11.90
N PHE A 90 2.06 -4.41 -11.14
CA PHE A 90 1.95 -4.36 -9.68
C PHE A 90 3.22 -3.78 -9.01
N LEU A 91 4.40 -4.32 -9.35
CA LEU A 91 5.68 -3.81 -8.84
C LEU A 91 5.96 -2.37 -9.29
N GLY A 92 5.45 -1.96 -10.45
CA GLY A 92 5.46 -0.58 -10.92
C GLY A 92 4.66 0.36 -10.01
N ASN A 93 3.49 -0.06 -9.54
CA ASN A 93 2.67 0.73 -8.63
C ASN A 93 3.33 0.89 -7.26
N ILE A 94 4.00 -0.15 -6.73
CA ILE A 94 4.76 -0.04 -5.47
C ILE A 94 5.86 1.01 -5.57
N ARG A 95 6.57 1.09 -6.71
CA ARG A 95 7.64 2.08 -6.91
C ARG A 95 7.18 3.53 -6.89
N ASN A 96 5.90 3.77 -7.14
CA ASN A 96 5.34 5.11 -7.08
C ASN A 96 4.99 5.53 -5.65
N THR A 97 5.07 4.62 -4.67
CA THR A 97 4.78 4.90 -3.25
C THR A 97 6.06 5.17 -2.45
N ASP A 98 5.92 5.98 -1.39
CA ASP A 98 7.01 6.35 -0.48
C ASP A 98 7.21 5.32 0.65
N ALA A 99 6.16 4.58 1.00
CA ALA A 99 6.18 3.60 2.08
C ALA A 99 5.25 2.41 1.78
N ILE A 100 5.55 1.26 2.38
CA ILE A 100 4.76 0.04 2.24
C ILE A 100 4.05 -0.30 3.56
N ILE A 101 2.74 -0.53 3.49
CA ILE A 101 1.94 -1.12 4.55
C ILE A 101 1.74 -2.58 4.21
N HIS A 102 2.48 -3.46 4.88
CA HIS A 102 2.45 -4.90 4.63
C HIS A 102 1.40 -5.58 5.52
N VAL A 103 0.33 -6.07 4.91
CA VAL A 103 -0.76 -6.78 5.59
C VAL A 103 -0.49 -8.28 5.56
N LEU A 104 -0.37 -8.87 6.75
CA LEU A 104 -0.18 -10.31 6.95
C LEU A 104 -1.41 -10.93 7.59
N ARG A 105 -1.82 -12.10 7.11
CA ARG A 105 -2.93 -12.85 7.67
C ARG A 105 -2.47 -13.61 8.92
N CYS A 106 -2.92 -13.16 10.09
CA CYS A 106 -2.66 -13.83 11.38
C CYS A 106 -3.92 -14.46 11.98
N PHE A 107 -4.83 -14.95 11.13
CA PHE A 107 -6.09 -15.58 11.56
C PHE A 107 -6.44 -16.78 10.68
N ASP A 108 -7.00 -17.80 11.29
CA ASP A 108 -7.55 -18.97 10.62
C ASP A 108 -9.06 -18.80 10.42
N ASP A 109 -9.54 -19.06 9.20
CA ASP A 109 -10.97 -19.06 8.87
C ASP A 109 -11.20 -20.11 7.77
N GLY A 110 -12.04 -21.10 8.05
CA GLY A 110 -12.38 -22.19 7.14
C GLY A 110 -13.15 -21.73 5.89
N ASN A 111 -13.70 -20.52 5.89
CA ASN A 111 -14.37 -19.92 4.74
C ASN A 111 -13.41 -19.14 3.83
N VAL A 112 -12.16 -18.92 4.25
CA VAL A 112 -11.20 -18.07 3.53
C VAL A 112 -10.00 -18.91 3.09
N VAL A 113 -9.96 -19.23 1.80
CA VAL A 113 -8.88 -20.03 1.19
C VAL A 113 -7.58 -19.23 1.16
N HIS A 114 -6.50 -19.83 1.67
CA HIS A 114 -5.15 -19.33 1.53
C HIS A 114 -4.52 -19.85 0.23
N VAL A 115 -3.72 -19.02 -0.46
CA VAL A 115 -3.11 -19.37 -1.76
C VAL A 115 -2.20 -20.60 -1.70
N ASP A 116 -1.50 -20.78 -0.58
CA ASP A 116 -0.62 -21.93 -0.30
C ASP A 116 -1.31 -23.03 0.52
N GLY A 117 -2.63 -22.97 0.71
CA GLY A 117 -3.41 -23.98 1.44
C GLY A 117 -3.29 -23.95 2.97
N SER A 118 -2.26 -23.30 3.53
CA SER A 118 -2.12 -23.04 4.96
C SER A 118 -1.80 -21.57 5.23
N VAL A 119 -2.20 -21.05 6.39
CA VAL A 119 -1.83 -19.69 6.84
C VAL A 119 -0.48 -19.75 7.54
N ASP A 120 0.49 -18.96 7.08
CA ASP A 120 1.80 -18.81 7.71
C ASP A 120 2.32 -17.37 7.46
N PRO A 121 2.12 -16.45 8.42
CA PRO A 121 2.51 -15.04 8.26
C PRO A 121 3.98 -14.83 7.96
N VAL A 122 4.86 -15.72 8.45
CA VAL A 122 6.32 -15.59 8.28
C VAL A 122 6.68 -15.97 6.85
N ARG A 123 6.19 -17.11 6.38
CA ARG A 123 6.38 -17.53 4.98
C ARG A 123 5.78 -16.51 4.01
N ASP A 124 4.59 -16.01 4.30
CA ASP A 124 3.89 -15.05 3.43
C ASP A 124 4.67 -13.72 3.32
N LYS A 125 5.24 -13.26 4.44
CA LYS A 125 6.17 -12.11 4.47
C LYS A 125 7.39 -12.38 3.59
N GLU A 126 8.03 -13.53 3.76
CA GLU A 126 9.24 -13.90 3.02
C GLU A 126 9.00 -13.97 1.50
N ILE A 127 7.83 -14.44 1.07
CA ILE A 127 7.45 -14.44 -0.35
C ILE A 127 7.46 -13.01 -0.90
N ILE A 128 6.79 -12.08 -0.24
CA ILE A 128 6.70 -10.68 -0.69
C ILE A 128 8.08 -10.02 -0.65
N ASP A 129 8.84 -10.18 0.43
CA ASP A 129 10.19 -9.63 0.56
C ASP A 129 11.11 -10.13 -0.56
N THR A 130 11.05 -11.43 -0.89
CA THR A 130 11.86 -12.03 -1.95
C THR A 130 11.52 -11.46 -3.32
N GLU A 131 10.24 -11.30 -3.65
CA GLU A 131 9.80 -10.73 -4.93
C GLU A 131 10.27 -9.27 -5.10
N LEU A 132 10.23 -8.47 -4.03
CA LEU A 132 10.75 -7.10 -4.02
C LEU A 132 12.26 -7.08 -4.23
N GLN A 133 13.00 -7.90 -3.49
CA GLN A 133 14.47 -7.99 -3.60
C GLN A 133 14.92 -8.45 -4.99
N LEU A 134 14.24 -9.43 -5.59
CA LEU A 134 14.52 -9.88 -6.95
C LEU A 134 14.29 -8.76 -7.97
N LYS A 135 13.27 -7.93 -7.77
CA LYS A 135 12.99 -6.80 -8.66
C LYS A 135 14.04 -5.69 -8.54
N ASP A 136 14.53 -5.44 -7.34
CA ASP A 136 15.63 -4.50 -7.12
C ASP A 136 16.92 -5.03 -7.75
N LEU A 137 17.22 -6.32 -7.60
CA LEU A 137 18.37 -6.96 -8.24
C LEU A 137 18.32 -6.84 -9.77
N ASP A 138 17.17 -7.10 -10.40
CA ASP A 138 16.97 -6.90 -11.85
C ASP A 138 17.26 -5.44 -12.26
N THR A 139 16.85 -4.47 -11.43
CA THR A 139 17.03 -3.05 -11.70
C THR A 139 18.49 -2.62 -11.60
N VAL A 140 19.17 -3.05 -10.55
CA VAL A 140 20.60 -2.79 -10.34
C VAL A 140 21.41 -3.43 -11.46
N THR A 141 21.11 -4.68 -11.83
CA THR A 141 21.80 -5.41 -12.91
C THR A 141 21.67 -4.68 -14.25
N LYS A 142 20.45 -4.25 -14.62
CA LYS A 142 20.20 -3.45 -15.82
C LYS A 142 20.94 -2.11 -15.81
N ARG A 143 21.06 -1.48 -14.63
CA ARG A 143 21.79 -0.21 -14.49
C ARG A 143 23.29 -0.40 -14.68
N ILE A 144 23.88 -1.44 -14.08
CA ILE A 144 25.31 -1.77 -14.23
C ILE A 144 25.65 -1.97 -15.71
N GLN A 145 24.90 -2.83 -16.42
CA GLN A 145 25.12 -3.11 -17.85
C GLN A 145 25.04 -1.86 -18.74
N ARG A 146 24.24 -0.86 -18.37
CA ARG A 146 24.11 0.40 -19.11
C ARG A 146 25.28 1.35 -18.85
N VAL A 147 25.87 1.31 -17.66
CA VAL A 147 26.99 2.19 -17.26
C VAL A 147 28.34 1.60 -17.68
N GLU A 148 28.45 0.28 -17.81
CA GLU A 148 29.64 -0.40 -18.33
C GLU A 148 29.86 -0.23 -19.85
N LYS A 149 28.81 0.18 -20.58
CA LYS A 149 28.89 0.58 -21.99
C LYS A 149 29.27 2.05 -22.12
#